data_AF-A0A1I7Y0C3-F1
#
_entry.id   AF-A0A1I7Y0C3-F1
#
_cell.length_a   1.000
_cell.length_b   1.000
_cell.length_c   1.000
_cell.angle_alpha   90.00
_cell.angle_beta   90.00
_cell.angle_gamma   90.00
#
_symmetry.space_group_name_H-M   'P 1'
#
loop_
_entity.id
_entity.type
_entity.pdbx_description
1 polymer ?
#
loop_
_entity_poly.entity_id
_entity_poly.type
_entity_poly.pdbx_seq_one_letter_code
_entity_poly.pdbx_strand_id
1 'polypeptide(L)'
;MVRLFTRILSVPNWALVPVIAIITAIGVYAVHATTFDLFLMIGIGIFGYILRKLDFPLSPLLLGFILGGLMEQNLRRALSIS
;
A
#
# COMPACT_ATOMS: atom_id res chain seq x y z
N MET A 1 3.36 -28.24 4.33
CA MET A 1 2.74 -26.89 4.39
C MET A 1 3.39 -25.89 3.45
N VAL A 2 4.71 -25.89 3.23
CA VAL A 2 5.42 -24.93 2.34
C VAL A 2 5.02 -25.03 0.84
N ARG A 3 4.56 -26.21 0.41
CA ARG A 3 4.20 -26.49 -0.99
C ARG A 3 2.87 -25.87 -1.44
N LEU A 4 2.01 -25.43 -0.50
CA LEU A 4 0.72 -24.80 -0.79
C LEU A 4 0.90 -23.29 -1.04
N PHE A 5 1.72 -22.62 -0.21
CA PHE A 5 2.08 -21.21 -0.37
C PHE A 5 2.85 -20.93 -1.68
N THR A 6 3.72 -21.84 -2.08
CA THR A 6 4.47 -21.74 -3.35
C THR A 6 3.57 -21.89 -4.58
N ARG A 7 2.45 -22.61 -4.47
CA ARG A 7 1.50 -22.77 -5.59
C ARG A 7 0.58 -21.56 -5.77
N ILE A 8 0.29 -20.84 -4.70
CA ILE A 8 -0.37 -19.52 -4.75
C ILE A 8 0.56 -18.48 -5.41
N LEU A 9 1.86 -18.54 -5.12
CA LEU A 9 2.88 -17.71 -5.78
C LEU A 9 3.20 -18.13 -7.23
N SER A 10 2.77 -19.34 -7.65
CA SER A 10 2.89 -19.81 -9.04
C SER A 10 1.75 -19.33 -9.94
N VAL A 11 0.75 -18.65 -9.37
CA VAL A 11 -0.30 -17.99 -10.15
C VAL A 11 0.36 -16.83 -10.90
N PRO A 12 0.19 -16.72 -12.22
CA PRO A 12 0.82 -15.65 -12.99
C PRO A 12 0.44 -14.29 -12.38
N ASN A 13 1.45 -13.42 -12.15
CA ASN A 13 1.26 -12.09 -11.55
C ASN A 13 0.19 -11.26 -12.26
N TRP A 14 -0.04 -11.51 -13.55
CA TRP A 14 -1.10 -10.87 -14.33
C TRP A 14 -2.52 -11.24 -13.85
N ALA A 15 -2.74 -12.44 -13.31
CA ALA A 15 -4.03 -12.84 -12.73
C ALA A 15 -4.20 -12.41 -11.26
N LEU A 16 -3.09 -12.33 -10.51
CA LEU A 16 -3.10 -11.94 -9.10
C LEU A 16 -3.54 -10.50 -8.88
N VAL A 17 -3.02 -9.57 -9.68
CA VAL A 17 -3.33 -8.13 -9.58
C VAL A 17 -4.84 -7.82 -9.70
N PRO A 18 -5.56 -8.26 -10.75
CA PRO A 18 -6.98 -7.96 -10.90
C PRO A 18 -7.84 -8.65 -9.83
N VAL A 19 -7.50 -9.88 -9.42
CA VAL A 19 -8.23 -10.58 -8.35
C VAL A 19 -8.12 -9.83 -7.02
N ILE A 20 -6.91 -9.37 -6.66
CA ILE A 20 -6.70 -8.56 -5.45
C ILE A 20 -7.48 -7.24 -5.55
N ALA A 21 -7.50 -6.59 -6.72
CA ALA A 21 -8.23 -5.33 -6.92
C ALA A 21 -9.74 -5.51 -6.76
N ILE A 22 -10.32 -6.59 -7.30
CA ILE A 22 -11.74 -6.90 -7.15
C ILE A 22 -12.09 -7.19 -5.68
N ILE A 23 -11.30 -8.02 -5.00
CA ILE A 23 -11.52 -8.36 -3.59
C ILE A 23 -11.44 -7.12 -2.69
N THR A 24 -10.45 -6.24 -2.94
CA THR A 24 -10.30 -5.00 -2.15
C THR A 24 -11.41 -3.99 -2.43
N ALA A 25 -11.89 -3.89 -3.67
CA ALA A 25 -13.04 -3.05 -4.01
C ALA A 25 -14.32 -3.49 -3.27
N ILE A 26 -14.56 -4.81 -3.24
CA ILE A 26 -15.67 -5.40 -2.47
C ILE A 26 -15.48 -5.13 -0.97
N GLY A 27 -14.26 -5.28 -0.45
CA GLY A 27 -13.93 -5.04 0.96
C GLY A 27 -14.18 -3.61 1.41
N VAL A 28 -13.74 -2.61 0.63
CA VAL A 28 -13.97 -1.19 0.94
C VAL A 28 -15.45 -0.84 0.90
N TYR A 29 -16.17 -1.36 -0.11
CA TYR A 29 -17.61 -1.16 -0.21
C TYR A 29 -18.38 -1.77 0.99
N ALA A 30 -17.91 -2.90 1.52
CA ALA A 30 -18.54 -3.58 2.66
C ALA A 30 -18.37 -2.86 4.00
N VAL A 31 -17.28 -2.11 4.20
CA VAL A 31 -16.96 -1.50 5.51
C VAL A 31 -17.70 -0.18 5.72
N HIS A 32 -17.77 0.67 4.70
CA HIS A 32 -18.29 2.02 4.87
C HIS A 32 -19.56 2.32 4.05
N ALA A 33 -19.91 1.50 3.06
CA ALA A 33 -21.06 1.70 2.16
C ALA A 33 -21.16 3.13 1.56
N THR A 34 -20.08 3.92 1.61
CA THR A 34 -20.03 5.27 1.03
C THR A 34 -19.35 5.21 -0.33
N THR A 35 -19.93 5.91 -1.30
CA THR A 35 -19.36 6.04 -2.65
C THR A 35 -18.04 6.83 -2.62
N PHE A 36 -17.83 7.65 -1.59
CA PHE A 36 -16.60 8.44 -1.42
C PHE A 36 -15.39 7.54 -1.13
N ASP A 37 -15.51 6.56 -0.25
CA ASP A 37 -14.41 5.65 0.08
C ASP A 37 -14.01 4.77 -1.11
N LEU A 38 -14.98 4.41 -1.96
CA LEU A 38 -14.71 3.71 -3.21
C LEU A 38 -13.93 4.59 -4.20
N PHE A 39 -14.31 5.86 -4.35
CA PHE A 39 -13.58 6.81 -5.19
C PHE A 39 -12.18 7.10 -4.64
N LEU A 40 -12.04 7.22 -3.32
CA LEU A 40 -10.75 7.42 -2.65
C LEU A 40 -9.84 6.21 -2.82
N MET A 41 -10.37 4.99 -2.66
CA MET A 41 -9.65 3.74 -2.91
C MET A 41 -9.13 3.68 -4.34
N ILE A 42 -9.97 4.00 -5.33
CA ILE A 42 -9.56 4.03 -6.74
C ILE A 42 -8.48 5.10 -6.95
N GLY A 43 -8.66 6.30 -6.38
CA GLY A 43 -7.67 7.39 -6.46
C GLY A 43 -6.30 7.00 -5.88
N ILE A 44 -6.27 6.44 -4.68
CA ILE A 44 -5.06 5.93 -4.02
C ILE A 44 -4.45 4.77 -4.83
N GLY A 45 -5.29 3.87 -5.36
CA GLY A 45 -4.86 2.74 -6.18
C GLY A 45 -4.19 3.18 -7.49
N ILE A 46 -4.77 4.16 -8.17
CA ILE A 46 -4.17 4.79 -9.36
C ILE A 46 -2.88 5.51 -9.00
N PHE A 47 -2.86 6.28 -7.91
CA PHE A 47 -1.66 6.96 -7.44
C PHE A 47 -0.52 5.96 -7.15
N GLY A 48 -0.82 4.86 -6.46
CA GLY A 48 0.11 3.76 -6.21
C GLY A 48 0.58 3.07 -7.50
N TYR A 49 -0.30 2.92 -8.49
CA TYR A 49 0.06 2.40 -9.81
C TYR A 49 1.00 3.34 -10.57
N ILE A 50 0.75 4.65 -10.52
CA ILE A 50 1.62 5.67 -11.13
C ILE A 50 3.00 5.64 -10.47
N LEU A 51 3.08 5.62 -9.15
CA LEU A 51 4.34 5.46 -8.40
C LEU A 51 5.10 4.20 -8.83
N ARG A 52 4.39 3.08 -9.00
CA ARG A 52 4.99 1.82 -9.47
C ARG A 52 5.45 1.91 -10.93
N LYS A 53 4.73 2.64 -11.78
CA LYS A 53 5.07 2.85 -13.20
C LYS A 53 6.22 3.83 -13.38
N LEU A 54 6.44 4.73 -12.43
CA LEU A 54 7.59 5.61 -12.36
C LEU A 54 8.87 4.90 -11.86
N ASP A 55 8.84 3.56 -11.74
CA ASP A 55 9.94 2.74 -11.23
C ASP A 55 10.44 3.19 -9.86
N PHE A 56 9.60 3.86 -9.06
CA PHE A 56 9.93 4.11 -7.66
C PHE A 56 10.04 2.75 -6.98
N PRO A 57 11.24 2.34 -6.52
CA PRO A 57 11.34 1.10 -5.81
C PRO A 57 10.54 1.26 -4.51
N LEU A 58 9.81 0.22 -4.11
CA LEU A 58 9.11 0.22 -2.82
C LEU A 58 10.07 0.51 -1.67
N SER A 59 11.36 0.19 -1.84
CA SER A 59 12.43 0.37 -0.86
C SER A 59 12.64 1.83 -0.41
N PRO A 60 12.89 2.83 -1.28
CA PRO A 60 12.97 4.24 -0.88
C PRO A 60 11.65 4.80 -0.33
N LEU A 61 10.49 4.30 -0.76
CA LEU A 61 9.21 4.74 -0.22
C LEU A 61 9.04 4.26 1.24
N LEU A 62 9.42 3.02 1.51
CA LEU A 62 9.52 2.47 2.86
C LEU A 62 10.60 3.17 3.70
N LEU A 63 11.78 3.43 3.14
CA LEU A 63 12.86 4.17 3.82
C LEU A 63 12.40 5.58 4.18
N GLY A 64 11.78 6.31 3.26
CA GLY A 64 11.23 7.64 3.52
C GLY A 64 10.15 7.63 4.59
N PHE A 65 9.28 6.62 4.60
CA PHE A 65 8.25 6.45 5.62
C PHE A 65 8.85 6.21 7.02
N ILE A 66 9.81 5.29 7.12
CA ILE A 66 10.50 4.97 8.40
C ILE A 66 11.35 6.15 8.87
N LEU A 67 12.12 6.75 7.97
CA LEU A 67 12.96 7.92 8.26
C LEU A 67 12.12 9.14 8.63
N GLY A 68 10.94 9.31 8.04
CA GLY A 68 9.99 10.36 8.42
C GLY A 68 9.57 10.25 9.89
N GLY A 69 9.17 9.05 10.33
CA GLY A 69 8.82 8.81 11.73
C GLY A 69 9.99 9.04 12.70
N LEU A 70 11.19 8.58 12.32
CA LEU A 70 12.42 8.85 13.08
C LEU A 70 12.75 10.35 13.13
N MET A 71 12.61 11.06 12.00
CA MET A 71 12.85 12.50 11.91
C MET A 71 11.89 13.26 12.81
N GLU A 72 10.61 12.92 12.80
CA GLU A 72 9.61 13.57 13.64
C GLU A 72 9.84 13.29 15.14
N GLN A 73 10.23 12.07 15.50
CA GLN A 73 10.61 11.74 16.89
C GLN A 73 11.85 12.51 17.34
N ASN A 74 12.87 12.61 16.48
CA ASN A 74 14.08 13.37 16.79
C ASN A 74 13.81 14.88 16.86
N LEU A 75 12.93 15.40 15.99
CA LEU A 75 12.50 16.79 16.01
C LEU A 75 11.75 17.12 17.30
N ARG A 76 10.79 16.26 17.71
CA ARG A 76 10.07 16.38 18.98
C ARG A 76 11.01 16.30 20.18
N ARG A 77 11.99 15.39 20.15
CA ARG A 77 13.02 15.28 21.18
C ARG A 77 13.87 16.55 21.26
N ALA A 78 14.36 17.06 20.14
CA ALA A 78 15.16 18.29 20.08
C ALA A 78 14.39 19.49 20.66
N LEU A 79 13.11 19.64 20.29
CA LEU A 79 12.21 20.68 20.80
C LEU A 79 11.79 20.49 22.28
N SER A 80 11.92 19.28 22.83
CA SER A 80 11.65 19.02 24.26
C SER A 80 12.89 19.16 25.14
N ILE A 81 14.08 19.06 24.55
CA ILE A 81 15.38 19.16 25.23
C ILE A 81 15.91 20.61 25.18
N SER A 82 15.54 21.39 24.16
CA SER A 82 15.70 22.86 24.14
C SER A 82 14.54 23.54 24.84
#